data_AF-Q3SFI1-F1
#
_entry.id   AF-Q3SFI1-F1
#
_cell.length_a   1.000
_cell.length_b   1.000
_cell.length_c   1.000
_cell.angle_alpha   90.00
_cell.angle_beta   90.00
_cell.angle_gamma   90.00
#
_symmetry.space_group_name_H-M   'P 1'
#
loop_
_entity.id
_entity.type
_entity.pdbx_description
1 polymer ?
#
loop_
_entity_poly.entity_id
_entity_poly.type
_entity_poly.pdbx_seq_one_letter_code
_entity_poly.pdbx_strand_id
1 'polypeptide(L)'
;MFFLDQFETFDPVSGEVPSHPFTYMPAIASRARAILRCGADEWCRAKLASIAKRINRELDRYFSDIKIYEIERLREQAGLLESIGGDPDWPPNEEYLDIQTWENTSEVDALKSVVENRDSHLFFSKDPLPKSEEYPEGKDYELFAVLALWMLADGLRFLNTTAVGLAIAGEFALKAMDAVCYAEHLREAEWLASYVEKQGNIKLTEALIEQKNDAQKQKSALAKRLNVARHQKTTEAKAMAIEEFMKDRDRFPSAEKAGIYLADWLRDQGRPFEPRTVTSWIRAHATATGFRFR
;
A
#
# COMPACT_ATOMS: atom_id res chain seq x y z
N MET A 1 14.60 -34.65 -3.71
CA MET A 1 14.80 -34.55 -5.18
C MET A 1 15.53 -33.25 -5.43
N PHE A 2 16.66 -33.24 -6.15
CA PHE A 2 17.45 -32.02 -6.35
C PHE A 2 16.99 -31.32 -7.63
N PHE A 3 16.31 -30.21 -7.44
CA PHE A 3 15.45 -29.55 -8.41
C PHE A 3 16.07 -28.24 -8.97
N LEU A 4 17.42 -28.15 -8.93
CA LEU A 4 18.19 -27.00 -9.45
C LEU A 4 19.02 -27.36 -10.68
N ASP A 5 19.21 -28.65 -10.93
CA ASP A 5 20.06 -29.19 -11.99
C ASP A 5 19.53 -28.81 -13.39
N GLN A 6 18.25 -28.44 -13.49
CA GLN A 6 17.64 -27.96 -14.73
C GLN A 6 18.31 -26.70 -15.26
N PHE A 7 18.65 -25.75 -14.36
CA PHE A 7 19.32 -24.50 -14.73
C PHE A 7 20.82 -24.67 -14.99
N GLU A 8 21.40 -25.83 -14.65
CA GLU A 8 22.75 -26.18 -15.13
C GLU A 8 22.73 -26.49 -16.63
N THR A 9 21.62 -27.04 -17.13
CA THR A 9 21.45 -27.44 -18.54
C THR A 9 20.74 -26.41 -19.42
N PHE A 10 20.06 -25.43 -18.82
CA PHE A 10 19.30 -24.40 -19.51
C PHE A 10 19.51 -23.04 -18.83
N ASP A 11 19.99 -22.05 -19.57
CA ASP A 11 20.09 -20.68 -19.04
C ASP A 11 18.68 -20.06 -18.94
N PRO A 12 18.14 -19.80 -17.74
CA PRO A 12 16.80 -19.25 -17.58
C PRO A 12 16.66 -17.84 -18.15
N VAL A 13 17.77 -17.08 -18.24
CA VAL A 13 17.76 -15.69 -18.73
C VAL A 13 17.81 -15.65 -20.26
N SER A 14 18.74 -16.40 -20.85
CA SER A 14 19.08 -16.25 -22.27
C SER A 14 18.96 -17.52 -23.10
N GLY A 15 18.69 -18.67 -22.47
CA GLY A 15 18.64 -19.97 -23.11
C GLY A 15 17.66 -19.99 -24.28
N GLU A 16 18.10 -20.57 -25.40
CA GLU A 16 17.27 -20.70 -26.59
C GLU A 16 16.17 -21.74 -26.33
N VAL A 17 14.95 -21.41 -26.76
CA VAL A 17 13.81 -22.32 -26.71
C VAL A 17 13.34 -22.49 -28.16
N PRO A 18 13.36 -23.70 -28.73
CA PRO A 18 12.97 -23.92 -30.11
C PRO A 18 11.46 -23.75 -30.28
N SER A 19 11.05 -23.26 -31.45
CA SER A 19 9.64 -23.13 -31.84
C SER A 19 9.05 -24.42 -32.40
N HIS A 20 9.88 -25.41 -32.71
CA HIS A 20 9.45 -26.74 -33.12
C HIS A 20 9.86 -27.74 -32.05
N PRO A 21 9.00 -28.71 -31.66
CA PRO A 21 7.67 -29.02 -32.21
C PRO A 21 6.53 -28.16 -31.64
N PHE A 22 6.78 -27.38 -30.59
CA PHE A 22 5.76 -26.58 -29.92
C PHE A 22 5.96 -25.08 -30.16
N THR A 23 5.14 -24.53 -31.08
CA THR A 23 5.24 -23.14 -31.56
C THR A 23 5.24 -22.08 -30.46
N TYR A 24 4.60 -22.35 -29.32
CA TYR A 24 4.41 -21.37 -28.25
C TYR A 24 5.46 -21.42 -27.14
N MET A 25 6.32 -22.44 -27.06
CA MET A 25 7.35 -22.51 -26.02
C MET A 25 8.27 -21.27 -25.97
N PRO A 26 8.75 -20.70 -27.10
CA PRO A 26 9.55 -19.48 -27.07
C PRO A 26 8.79 -18.26 -26.51
N ALA A 27 7.48 -18.18 -26.78
CA ALA A 27 6.63 -17.11 -26.28
C ALA A 27 6.42 -17.23 -24.77
N ILE A 28 6.24 -18.46 -24.26
CA ILE A 28 6.16 -18.74 -22.81
C ILE A 28 7.45 -18.28 -22.12
N ALA A 29 8.61 -18.67 -22.64
CA ALA A 29 9.91 -18.24 -22.09
C ALA A 29 10.06 -16.72 -22.08
N SER A 30 9.69 -16.06 -23.19
CA SER A 30 9.78 -14.60 -23.33
C SER A 30 8.88 -13.88 -22.32
N ARG A 31 7.66 -14.37 -22.11
CA ARG A 31 6.71 -13.81 -21.12
C ARG A 31 7.22 -13.98 -19.69
N ALA A 32 7.70 -15.18 -19.34
CA ALA A 32 8.27 -15.45 -18.03
C ALA A 32 9.49 -14.54 -17.74
N ARG A 33 10.41 -14.40 -18.72
CA ARG A 33 11.55 -13.49 -18.62
C ARG A 33 11.12 -12.03 -18.47
N ALA A 34 10.09 -11.60 -19.19
CA ALA A 34 9.55 -10.25 -19.08
C ALA A 34 8.94 -9.96 -17.70
N ILE A 35 8.34 -10.96 -17.04
CA ILE A 35 7.87 -10.85 -15.65
C ILE A 35 9.04 -10.66 -14.69
N LEU A 36 10.10 -11.45 -14.85
CA LEU A 36 11.26 -11.44 -13.96
C LEU A 36 12.13 -10.18 -14.11
N ARG A 37 12.00 -9.45 -15.24
CA ARG A 37 12.75 -8.22 -15.57
C ARG A 37 14.26 -8.37 -15.35
N CYS A 38 14.76 -9.56 -15.65
CA CYS A 38 16.08 -10.01 -15.24
C CYS A 38 17.05 -9.88 -16.41
N GLY A 39 18.21 -9.25 -16.19
CA GLY A 39 19.27 -9.10 -17.19
C GLY A 39 20.21 -10.31 -17.22
N ALA A 40 21.25 -10.26 -18.06
CA ALA A 40 22.27 -11.31 -18.16
C ALA A 40 23.35 -11.22 -17.04
N ASP A 41 23.09 -10.47 -15.97
CA ASP A 41 24.03 -10.23 -14.88
C ASP A 41 24.04 -11.37 -13.85
N GLU A 42 25.16 -11.50 -13.15
CA GLU A 42 25.37 -12.56 -12.15
C GLU A 42 24.38 -12.45 -10.98
N TRP A 43 24.02 -11.22 -10.60
CA TRP A 43 23.02 -10.97 -9.57
C TRP A 43 21.64 -11.52 -9.96
N CYS A 44 21.22 -11.33 -11.20
CA CYS A 44 19.99 -11.91 -11.72
C CYS A 44 20.00 -13.44 -11.60
N ARG A 45 21.07 -14.10 -12.03
CA ARG A 45 21.19 -15.57 -11.93
C ARG A 45 21.12 -16.05 -10.47
N ALA A 46 21.79 -15.34 -9.56
CA ALA A 46 21.73 -15.64 -8.13
C ALA A 46 20.30 -15.48 -7.57
N LYS A 47 19.57 -14.44 -7.99
CA LYS A 47 18.16 -14.23 -7.63
C LYS A 47 17.28 -15.37 -8.13
N LEU A 48 17.40 -15.76 -9.39
CA LEU A 48 16.63 -16.87 -9.96
C LEU A 48 16.90 -18.20 -9.25
N ALA A 49 18.17 -18.47 -8.91
CA ALA A 49 18.54 -19.64 -8.12
C ALA A 49 17.94 -19.60 -6.70
N SER A 50 17.89 -18.41 -6.08
CA SER A 50 17.25 -18.23 -4.77
C SER A 50 15.74 -18.48 -4.83
N ILE A 51 15.07 -18.00 -5.89
CA ILE A 51 13.65 -18.24 -6.12
C ILE A 51 13.38 -19.74 -6.35
N ALA A 52 14.17 -20.41 -7.18
CA ALA A 52 14.02 -21.85 -7.42
C ALA A 52 14.21 -22.67 -6.13
N LYS A 53 15.21 -22.32 -5.30
CA LYS A 53 15.41 -22.92 -3.97
C LYS A 53 14.19 -22.75 -3.08
N ARG A 54 13.56 -21.58 -3.11
CA ARG A 54 12.33 -21.34 -2.35
C ARG A 54 11.19 -22.21 -2.87
N ILE A 55 10.95 -22.27 -4.18
CA ILE A 55 9.91 -23.13 -4.76
C ILE A 55 10.06 -24.56 -4.23
N ASN A 56 11.27 -25.11 -4.27
CA ASN A 56 11.56 -26.45 -3.75
C ASN A 56 11.19 -26.60 -2.28
N ARG A 57 11.64 -25.67 -1.43
CA ARG A 57 11.34 -25.69 0.00
C ARG A 57 9.84 -25.64 0.26
N GLU A 58 9.10 -24.81 -0.49
CA GLU A 58 7.66 -24.67 -0.35
C GLU A 58 6.92 -25.94 -0.82
N LEU A 59 7.33 -26.55 -1.93
CA LEU A 59 6.75 -27.81 -2.41
C LEU A 59 7.05 -28.98 -1.47
N ASP A 60 8.30 -29.11 -1.02
CA ASP A 60 8.70 -30.15 -0.06
C ASP A 60 7.90 -30.04 1.25
N ARG A 61 7.72 -28.81 1.73
CA ARG A 61 6.89 -28.54 2.92
C ARG A 61 5.43 -28.89 2.66
N TYR A 62 4.85 -28.42 1.56
CA TYR A 62 3.46 -28.69 1.20
C TYR A 62 3.11 -30.18 1.21
N PHE A 63 3.92 -31.00 0.53
CA PHE A 63 3.68 -32.44 0.50
C PHE A 63 3.91 -33.11 1.87
N SER A 64 4.89 -32.62 2.64
CA SER A 64 5.12 -33.09 4.01
C SER A 64 3.93 -32.77 4.92
N ASP A 65 3.40 -31.56 4.84
CA ASP A 65 2.32 -31.07 5.69
C ASP A 65 1.00 -31.75 5.36
N ILE A 66 0.67 -31.93 4.06
CA ILE A 66 -0.52 -32.70 3.66
C ILE A 66 -0.44 -34.13 4.18
N LYS A 67 0.73 -34.77 4.06
CA LYS A 67 0.93 -36.12 4.57
C LYS A 67 0.71 -36.18 6.08
N ILE A 68 1.31 -35.25 6.84
CA ILE A 68 1.13 -35.18 8.31
C ILE A 68 -0.34 -34.96 8.65
N TYR A 69 -0.99 -33.99 8.02
CA TYR A 69 -2.39 -33.66 8.26
C TYR A 69 -3.31 -34.86 7.99
N GLU A 70 -3.11 -35.56 6.89
CA GLU A 70 -3.92 -36.74 6.55
C GLU A 70 -3.69 -37.88 7.55
N ILE A 71 -2.44 -38.13 7.95
CA ILE A 71 -2.12 -39.12 8.99
C ILE A 71 -2.78 -38.75 10.31
N GLU A 72 -2.75 -37.48 10.72
CA GLU A 72 -3.40 -37.00 11.93
C GLU A 72 -4.93 -37.16 11.87
N ARG A 73 -5.55 -36.74 10.76
CA ARG A 73 -6.99 -36.93 10.51
C ARG A 73 -7.39 -38.40 10.61
N LEU A 74 -6.62 -39.29 9.99
CA LEU A 74 -6.87 -40.73 10.03
C LEU A 74 -6.69 -41.30 11.43
N ARG A 75 -5.70 -40.82 12.20
CA ARG A 75 -5.50 -41.21 13.60
C ARG A 75 -6.65 -40.74 14.50
N GLU A 76 -7.17 -39.54 14.29
CA GLU A 76 -8.36 -39.06 15.02
C GLU A 76 -9.58 -39.92 14.71
N GLN A 77 -9.81 -40.23 13.43
CA GLN A 77 -10.89 -41.12 13.01
C GLN A 77 -10.72 -42.54 13.54
N ALA A 78 -9.48 -43.03 13.63
CA ALA A 78 -9.14 -44.33 14.17
C ALA A 78 -9.29 -44.41 15.69
N GLY A 79 -8.89 -43.38 16.43
CA GLY A 79 -9.14 -43.31 17.87
C GLY A 79 -10.64 -43.31 18.20
N LEU A 80 -11.45 -42.72 17.31
CA LEU A 80 -12.91 -42.87 17.33
C LEU A 80 -13.34 -44.31 17.06
N LEU A 81 -12.70 -45.05 16.14
CA LEU A 81 -13.03 -46.45 15.80
C LEU A 81 -12.52 -47.49 16.83
N GLU A 82 -11.36 -47.29 17.44
CA GLU A 82 -10.85 -48.11 18.56
C GLU A 82 -11.83 -48.07 19.75
N SER A 83 -12.47 -46.92 19.99
CA SER A 83 -13.55 -46.82 20.99
C SER A 83 -14.78 -47.70 20.70
N ILE A 84 -14.88 -48.25 19.47
CA ILE A 84 -15.94 -49.13 18.97
C ILE A 84 -15.39 -50.55 18.64
N GLY A 85 -14.12 -50.85 18.98
CA GLY A 85 -13.48 -52.15 18.76
C GLY A 85 -12.74 -52.33 17.43
N GLY A 86 -12.20 -51.24 16.86
CA GLY A 86 -11.38 -51.25 15.64
C GLY A 86 -9.99 -51.92 15.77
N ASP A 87 -9.38 -52.17 14.62
CA ASP A 87 -8.10 -52.88 14.43
C ASP A 87 -6.89 -52.03 14.91
N PRO A 88 -6.02 -52.54 15.80
CA PRO A 88 -4.88 -51.79 16.36
C PRO A 88 -3.73 -51.46 15.38
N ASP A 89 -3.70 -52.07 14.19
CA ASP A 89 -2.65 -51.84 13.17
C ASP A 89 -3.02 -50.73 12.15
N TRP A 90 -3.88 -49.78 12.53
CA TRP A 90 -4.32 -48.66 11.69
C TRP A 90 -3.57 -47.34 12.00
N PRO A 91 -3.22 -46.51 10.99
CA PRO A 91 -3.52 -46.61 9.56
C PRO A 91 -2.67 -47.66 8.82
N PRO A 92 -3.15 -48.20 7.68
CA PRO A 92 -2.40 -49.12 6.85
C PRO A 92 -1.15 -48.43 6.30
N ASN A 93 -0.19 -49.25 5.87
CA ASN A 93 1.10 -48.82 5.30
C ASN A 93 0.97 -47.53 4.47
N GLU A 94 1.78 -46.51 4.79
CA GLU A 94 1.65 -45.12 4.32
C GLU A 94 1.58 -44.99 2.79
N GLU A 95 2.09 -45.98 2.06
CA GLU A 95 2.09 -46.09 0.60
C GLU A 95 0.70 -46.33 -0.01
N TYR A 96 -0.31 -46.75 0.77
CA TYR A 96 -1.68 -46.98 0.28
C TYR A 96 -2.66 -45.84 0.59
N LEU A 97 -2.18 -44.77 1.22
CA LEU A 97 -3.00 -43.61 1.52
C LEU A 97 -3.17 -42.78 0.25
N ASP A 98 -4.41 -42.43 -0.09
CA ASP A 98 -4.75 -41.56 -1.22
C ASP A 98 -4.40 -40.09 -0.89
N ILE A 99 -3.11 -39.84 -0.74
CA ILE A 99 -2.51 -38.56 -0.36
C ILE A 99 -1.98 -37.88 -1.62
N GLN A 100 -2.11 -36.55 -1.67
CA GLN A 100 -1.43 -35.77 -2.69
C GLN A 100 0.09 -35.90 -2.51
N THR A 101 0.76 -36.44 -3.53
CA THR A 101 2.21 -36.59 -3.61
C THR A 101 2.73 -35.89 -4.85
N TRP A 102 4.06 -35.83 -4.98
CA TRP A 102 4.72 -35.36 -6.19
C TRP A 102 4.40 -36.21 -7.45
N GLU A 103 3.88 -37.43 -7.28
CA GLU A 103 3.53 -38.32 -8.40
C GLU A 103 2.15 -38.04 -8.98
N ASN A 104 1.23 -37.52 -8.16
CA ASN A 104 -0.18 -37.34 -8.55
C ASN A 104 -0.64 -35.87 -8.56
N THR A 105 0.20 -34.93 -8.14
CA THR A 105 -0.09 -33.50 -8.11
C THR A 105 0.96 -32.73 -8.90
N SER A 106 0.54 -31.86 -9.81
CA SER A 106 1.48 -31.04 -10.57
C SER A 106 2.15 -30.02 -9.65
N GLU A 107 3.42 -29.71 -9.94
CA GLU A 107 4.19 -28.71 -9.20
C GLU A 107 3.54 -27.32 -9.27
N VAL A 108 2.85 -27.05 -10.38
CA VAL A 108 2.10 -25.80 -10.59
C VAL A 108 0.89 -25.73 -9.66
N ASP A 109 0.11 -26.80 -9.56
CA ASP A 109 -1.09 -26.85 -8.71
C ASP A 109 -0.74 -26.90 -7.21
N ALA A 110 0.33 -27.61 -6.87
CA ALA A 110 0.90 -27.60 -5.53
C ALA A 110 1.34 -26.17 -5.15
N LEU A 111 2.09 -25.48 -6.02
CA LEU A 111 2.53 -24.11 -5.74
C LEU A 111 1.35 -23.12 -5.69
N LYS A 112 0.32 -23.27 -6.53
CA LYS A 112 -0.94 -22.50 -6.44
C LYS A 112 -1.58 -22.69 -5.07
N SER A 113 -1.71 -23.94 -4.63
CA SER A 113 -2.26 -24.28 -3.32
C SER A 113 -1.46 -23.65 -2.19
N VAL A 114 -0.12 -23.65 -2.28
CA VAL A 114 0.74 -22.98 -1.29
C VAL A 114 0.47 -21.49 -1.25
N VAL A 115 0.46 -20.80 -2.40
CA VAL A 115 0.29 -19.34 -2.45
C VAL A 115 -1.10 -18.93 -2.00
N GLU A 116 -2.15 -19.66 -2.39
CA GLU A 116 -3.54 -19.37 -2.01
C GLU A 116 -3.81 -19.63 -0.53
N ASN A 117 -3.21 -20.68 0.04
CA ASN A 117 -3.41 -21.05 1.43
C ASN A 117 -2.36 -20.45 2.36
N ARG A 118 -1.47 -19.58 1.87
CA ARG A 118 -0.38 -18.99 2.67
C ARG A 118 -0.85 -18.20 3.89
N ASP A 119 -1.98 -17.51 3.75
CA ASP A 119 -2.59 -16.73 4.82
C ASP A 119 -3.56 -17.56 5.67
N SER A 120 -3.92 -18.76 5.21
CA SER A 120 -4.71 -19.71 5.99
C SER A 120 -3.76 -20.51 6.87
N HIS A 121 -4.07 -20.65 8.16
CA HIS A 121 -3.27 -21.36 9.15
C HIS A 121 -3.05 -22.87 8.88
N LEU A 122 -3.40 -23.36 7.69
CA LEU A 122 -3.31 -24.76 7.29
C LEU A 122 -1.86 -25.26 7.12
N PHE A 123 -0.91 -24.40 6.71
CA PHE A 123 0.44 -24.85 6.30
C PHE A 123 1.62 -24.06 6.91
N PHE A 124 1.36 -23.03 7.72
CA PHE A 124 2.42 -22.15 8.25
C PHE A 124 2.36 -22.04 9.78
N SER A 125 3.53 -22.04 10.44
CA SER A 125 3.64 -21.78 11.89
C SER A 125 3.04 -20.42 12.22
N LYS A 126 2.58 -20.23 13.48
CA LYS A 126 1.99 -18.99 14.01
C LYS A 126 2.91 -17.76 13.99
N ASP A 127 4.11 -17.88 13.43
CA ASP A 127 5.07 -16.79 13.39
C ASP A 127 4.65 -15.77 12.32
N PRO A 128 4.71 -14.46 12.62
CA PRO A 128 4.38 -13.44 11.65
C PRO A 128 5.33 -13.56 10.46
N LEU A 129 4.76 -13.90 9.29
CA LEU A 129 5.50 -13.93 8.04
C LEU A 129 6.08 -12.54 7.76
N PRO A 130 7.35 -12.43 7.34
CA PRO A 130 7.90 -11.16 6.87
C PRO A 130 7.07 -10.62 5.70
N LYS A 131 7.05 -9.30 5.53
CA LYS A 131 6.23 -8.66 4.48
C LYS A 131 6.72 -9.11 3.10
N SER A 132 5.80 -9.18 2.13
CA SER A 132 6.08 -9.58 0.73
C SER A 132 7.29 -8.85 0.09
N GLU A 133 7.52 -7.60 0.49
CA GLU A 133 8.64 -6.75 0.03
C GLU A 133 10.02 -7.11 0.64
N GLU A 134 10.05 -7.94 1.68
CA GLU A 134 11.26 -8.31 2.42
C GLU A 134 11.80 -9.70 2.04
N TYR A 135 11.17 -10.40 1.07
CA TYR A 135 11.68 -11.69 0.61
C TYR A 135 12.81 -11.50 -0.41
N PRO A 136 14.09 -11.77 -0.07
CA PRO A 136 15.16 -11.86 -1.07
C PRO A 136 14.91 -13.00 -2.08
N GLU A 137 13.98 -13.91 -1.75
CA GLU A 137 13.59 -15.09 -2.51
C GLU A 137 12.41 -14.84 -3.49
N GLY A 138 12.11 -13.58 -3.83
CA GLY A 138 11.18 -13.18 -4.88
C GLY A 138 9.70 -13.06 -4.50
N LYS A 139 8.92 -12.38 -5.33
CA LYS A 139 7.46 -12.24 -5.17
C LYS A 139 6.71 -13.44 -5.72
N ASP A 140 5.43 -13.60 -5.37
CA ASP A 140 4.64 -14.79 -5.71
C ASP A 140 4.55 -15.00 -7.23
N TYR A 141 4.32 -13.95 -8.03
CA TYR A 141 4.37 -14.06 -9.51
C TYR A 141 5.76 -14.37 -10.06
N GLU A 142 6.84 -14.00 -9.35
CA GLU A 142 8.19 -14.37 -9.76
C GLU A 142 8.44 -15.86 -9.51
N LEU A 143 7.85 -16.46 -8.48
CA LEU A 143 7.90 -17.91 -8.25
C LEU A 143 7.34 -18.65 -9.46
N PHE A 144 6.14 -18.29 -9.91
CA PHE A 144 5.51 -18.94 -11.06
C PHE A 144 6.23 -18.66 -12.39
N ALA A 145 6.81 -17.48 -12.56
CA ALA A 145 7.63 -17.19 -13.74
C ALA A 145 8.92 -18.04 -13.77
N VAL A 146 9.57 -18.25 -12.62
CA VAL A 146 10.73 -19.17 -12.52
C VAL A 146 10.29 -20.62 -12.73
N LEU A 147 9.16 -21.04 -12.14
CA LEU A 147 8.61 -22.37 -12.35
C LEU A 147 8.30 -22.62 -13.83
N ALA A 148 7.76 -21.64 -14.54
CA ALA A 148 7.50 -21.76 -15.98
C ALA A 148 8.79 -22.02 -16.78
N LEU A 149 9.87 -21.27 -16.49
CA LEU A 149 11.17 -21.47 -17.14
C LEU A 149 11.78 -22.83 -16.81
N TRP A 150 11.57 -23.29 -15.58
CA TRP A 150 12.00 -24.61 -15.15
C TRP A 150 11.22 -25.71 -15.89
N MET A 151 9.88 -25.66 -15.91
CA MET A 151 9.07 -26.62 -16.68
C MET A 151 9.50 -26.67 -18.16
N LEU A 152 9.82 -25.53 -18.77
CA LEU A 152 10.40 -25.52 -20.12
C LEU A 152 11.74 -26.27 -20.17
N ALA A 153 12.67 -26.01 -19.24
CA ALA A 153 13.95 -26.69 -19.19
C ALA A 153 13.80 -28.22 -19.11
N ASP A 154 12.86 -28.71 -18.31
CA ASP A 154 12.54 -30.15 -18.24
C ASP A 154 11.95 -30.65 -19.56
N GLY A 155 11.00 -29.92 -20.16
CA GLY A 155 10.44 -30.27 -21.46
C GLY A 155 11.48 -30.35 -22.59
N LEU A 156 12.48 -29.44 -22.59
CA LEU A 156 13.56 -29.43 -23.58
C LEU A 156 14.40 -30.71 -23.56
N ARG A 157 14.57 -31.34 -22.39
CA ARG A 157 15.32 -32.60 -22.25
C ARG A 157 14.66 -33.76 -22.99
N PHE A 158 13.34 -33.69 -23.24
CA PHE A 158 12.58 -34.77 -23.87
C PHE A 158 12.27 -34.52 -25.37
N LEU A 159 12.65 -33.37 -25.93
CA LEU A 159 12.33 -33.00 -27.31
C LEU A 159 12.97 -33.91 -28.37
N ASN A 160 14.18 -34.39 -28.14
CA ASN A 160 14.97 -35.13 -29.14
C ASN A 160 14.95 -36.65 -28.94
N THR A 161 14.04 -37.16 -28.10
CA THR A 161 14.11 -38.55 -27.62
C THR A 161 13.26 -39.49 -28.48
N THR A 162 12.00 -39.72 -28.11
CA THR A 162 11.06 -40.68 -28.73
C THR A 162 9.67 -40.07 -28.81
N ALA A 163 8.69 -40.74 -29.44
CA ALA A 163 7.29 -40.28 -29.44
C ALA A 163 6.72 -40.10 -28.01
N VAL A 164 7.16 -40.95 -27.07
CA VAL A 164 6.82 -40.81 -25.63
C VAL A 164 7.50 -39.56 -25.04
N GLY A 165 8.77 -39.31 -25.39
CA GLY A 165 9.47 -38.08 -25.00
C GLY A 165 8.78 -36.82 -25.51
N LEU A 166 8.28 -36.84 -26.74
CA LEU A 166 7.52 -35.72 -27.30
C LEU A 166 6.22 -35.45 -26.52
N ALA A 167 5.50 -36.50 -26.11
CA ALA A 167 4.30 -36.34 -25.27
C ALA A 167 4.64 -35.74 -23.90
N ILE A 168 5.71 -36.21 -23.24
CA ILE A 168 6.21 -35.68 -21.96
C ILE A 168 6.62 -34.20 -22.12
N ALA A 169 7.33 -33.85 -23.19
CA ALA A 169 7.69 -32.47 -23.48
C ALA A 169 6.46 -31.57 -23.67
N GLY A 170 5.40 -32.11 -24.29
CA GLY A 170 4.11 -31.43 -24.43
C GLY A 170 3.43 -31.16 -23.08
N GLU A 171 3.46 -32.13 -22.16
CA GLU A 171 2.95 -31.96 -20.80
C GLU A 171 3.68 -30.84 -20.06
N PHE A 172 5.02 -30.84 -20.11
CA PHE A 172 5.83 -29.77 -19.52
C PHE A 172 5.56 -28.41 -20.16
N ALA A 173 5.34 -28.35 -21.47
CA ALA A 173 4.96 -27.10 -22.14
C ALA A 173 3.59 -26.57 -21.66
N LEU A 174 2.62 -27.45 -21.39
CA LEU A 174 1.32 -27.07 -20.81
C LEU A 174 1.47 -26.58 -19.37
N LYS A 175 2.24 -27.27 -18.53
CA LYS A 175 2.56 -26.83 -17.16
C LYS A 175 3.26 -25.47 -17.16
N ALA A 176 4.22 -25.26 -18.05
CA ALA A 176 4.90 -23.97 -18.21
C ALA A 176 3.94 -22.85 -18.64
N MET A 177 3.00 -23.16 -19.54
CA MET A 177 1.97 -22.22 -19.99
C MET A 177 1.04 -21.82 -18.84
N ASP A 178 0.59 -22.79 -18.05
CA ASP A 178 -0.26 -22.54 -16.88
C ASP A 178 0.46 -21.68 -15.83
N ALA A 179 1.70 -22.05 -15.50
CA ALA A 179 2.53 -21.28 -14.57
C ALA A 179 2.73 -19.82 -15.04
N VAL A 180 3.06 -19.56 -16.31
CA VAL A 180 3.26 -18.18 -16.78
C VAL A 180 1.95 -17.38 -16.82
N CYS A 181 0.83 -18.01 -17.16
CA CYS A 181 -0.48 -17.35 -17.13
C CYS A 181 -0.86 -16.96 -15.70
N TYR A 182 -0.65 -17.86 -14.73
CA TYR A 182 -0.91 -17.57 -13.33
C TYR A 182 0.03 -16.48 -12.78
N ALA A 183 1.31 -16.48 -13.18
CA ALA A 183 2.25 -15.41 -12.86
C ALA A 183 1.75 -14.04 -13.34
N GLU A 184 1.23 -13.96 -14.57
CA GLU A 184 0.68 -12.72 -15.12
C GLU A 184 -0.56 -12.25 -14.35
N HIS A 185 -1.46 -13.18 -14.00
CA HIS A 185 -2.65 -12.87 -13.19
C HIS A 185 -2.26 -12.30 -11.82
N LEU A 186 -1.31 -12.94 -11.12
CA LEU A 186 -0.82 -12.45 -9.83
C LEU A 186 -0.16 -11.07 -9.94
N ARG A 187 0.63 -10.84 -10.98
CA ARG A 187 1.28 -9.54 -11.22
C ARG A 187 0.25 -8.44 -11.46
N GLU A 188 -0.80 -8.73 -12.22
CA GLU A 188 -1.89 -7.78 -12.49
C GLU A 188 -2.68 -7.49 -11.20
N ALA A 189 -2.97 -8.52 -10.41
CA ALA A 189 -3.64 -8.37 -9.12
C ALA A 189 -2.82 -7.50 -8.14
N GLU A 190 -1.51 -7.71 -8.04
CA GLU A 190 -0.62 -6.88 -7.22
C GLU A 190 -0.63 -5.42 -7.72
N TRP A 191 -0.54 -5.22 -9.03
CA TRP A 191 -0.58 -3.88 -9.62
C TRP A 191 -1.89 -3.15 -9.27
N LEU A 192 -3.03 -3.83 -9.45
CA LEU A 192 -4.35 -3.28 -9.10
C LEU A 192 -4.47 -2.96 -7.61
N ALA A 193 -4.01 -3.84 -6.72
CA ALA A 193 -4.00 -3.59 -5.29
C ALA A 193 -3.20 -2.32 -4.94
N SER A 194 -1.99 -2.19 -5.49
CA SER A 194 -1.13 -1.01 -5.28
C SER A 194 -1.75 0.27 -5.83
N TYR A 195 -2.49 0.18 -6.94
CA TYR A 195 -3.17 1.31 -7.56
C TYR A 195 -4.32 1.81 -6.68
N VAL A 196 -5.15 0.89 -6.18
CA VAL A 196 -6.27 1.21 -5.27
C VAL A 196 -5.75 1.85 -3.97
N GLU A 197 -4.68 1.32 -3.39
CA GLU A 197 -4.06 1.87 -2.19
C GLU A 197 -3.57 3.31 -2.42
N LYS A 198 -2.85 3.55 -3.52
CA LYS A 198 -2.37 4.90 -3.88
C LYS A 198 -3.52 5.88 -4.07
N GLN A 199 -4.60 5.46 -4.73
CA GLN A 199 -5.79 6.28 -4.90
C GLN A 199 -6.47 6.61 -3.57
N GLY A 200 -6.54 5.65 -2.64
CA GLY A 200 -7.04 5.87 -1.29
C GLY A 200 -6.19 6.89 -0.51
N ASN A 201 -4.87 6.75 -0.58
CA ASN A 201 -3.93 7.67 0.09
C ASN A 201 -4.03 9.09 -0.45
N ILE A 202 -4.16 9.28 -1.77
CA ILE A 202 -4.36 10.61 -2.39
C ILE A 202 -5.63 11.28 -1.83
N LYS A 203 -6.76 10.57 -1.84
CA LYS A 203 -8.04 11.10 -1.31
C LYS A 203 -7.94 11.45 0.17
N LEU A 204 -7.26 10.63 0.97
CA LEU A 204 -7.04 10.91 2.39
C LEU A 204 -6.20 12.18 2.59
N THR A 205 -5.14 12.35 1.79
CA THR A 205 -4.30 13.56 1.87
C THR A 205 -5.05 14.82 1.46
N GLU A 206 -5.90 14.75 0.43
CA GLU A 206 -6.75 15.87 0.01
C GLU A 206 -7.73 16.27 1.12
N ALA A 207 -8.40 15.30 1.74
CA ALA A 207 -9.33 15.55 2.85
C ALA A 207 -8.63 16.19 4.06
N LEU A 208 -7.40 15.78 4.38
CA LEU A 208 -6.61 16.38 5.46
C LEU A 208 -6.19 17.82 5.16
N ILE A 209 -5.84 18.12 3.91
CA ILE A 209 -5.51 19.48 3.47
C ILE A 209 -6.74 20.38 3.57
N GLU A 210 -7.89 19.91 3.10
CA GLU A 210 -9.16 20.65 3.19
C GLU A 210 -9.55 20.93 4.65
N GLN A 211 -9.48 19.93 5.53
CA GLN A 211 -9.75 20.09 6.95
C GLN A 211 -8.84 21.14 7.61
N LYS A 212 -7.54 21.14 7.30
CA LYS A 212 -6.59 22.16 7.81
C LYS A 212 -6.93 23.55 7.30
N ASN A 213 -7.24 23.68 6.01
CA ASN A 213 -7.61 24.95 5.40
C ASN A 213 -8.88 25.52 6.03
N ASP A 214 -9.89 24.70 6.28
CA ASP A 214 -11.14 25.13 6.89
C ASP A 214 -10.97 25.49 8.37
N ALA A 215 -10.18 24.74 9.12
CA ALA A 215 -9.80 25.12 10.48
C ALA A 215 -9.06 26.47 10.51
N GLN A 216 -8.18 26.73 9.54
CA GLN A 216 -7.48 28.01 9.42
C GLN A 216 -8.43 29.16 9.04
N LYS A 217 -9.37 28.93 8.11
CA LYS A 217 -10.41 29.91 7.75
C LYS A 217 -11.29 30.24 8.97
N GLN A 218 -11.70 29.23 9.73
CA GLN A 218 -12.50 29.43 10.96
C GLN A 218 -11.73 30.25 12.00
N LYS A 219 -10.45 29.91 12.26
CA LYS A 219 -9.58 30.68 13.16
C LYS A 219 -9.42 32.12 12.69
N SER A 220 -9.19 32.35 11.40
CA SER A 220 -9.09 33.68 10.82
C SER A 220 -10.39 34.48 10.96
N ALA A 221 -11.54 33.87 10.68
CA ALA A 221 -12.85 34.49 10.84
C ALA A 221 -13.13 34.88 12.30
N LEU A 222 -12.80 33.98 13.24
CA LEU A 222 -12.94 34.24 14.67
C LEU A 222 -12.01 35.38 15.11
N ALA A 223 -10.76 35.39 14.67
CA ALA A 223 -9.81 36.47 14.95
C ALA A 223 -10.32 37.82 14.42
N LYS A 224 -10.86 37.87 13.20
CA LYS A 224 -11.48 39.08 12.63
C LYS A 224 -12.65 39.57 13.49
N ARG A 225 -13.56 38.67 13.89
CA ARG A 225 -14.70 39.01 14.76
C ARG A 225 -14.26 39.57 16.12
N LEU A 226 -13.29 38.91 16.76
CA LEU A 226 -12.73 39.38 18.03
C LEU A 226 -12.04 40.73 17.88
N ASN A 227 -11.35 40.97 16.77
CA ASN A 227 -10.70 42.24 16.52
C ASN A 227 -11.72 43.38 16.32
N VAL A 228 -12.80 43.12 15.58
CA VAL A 228 -13.94 44.06 15.44
C VAL A 228 -14.55 44.37 16.82
N ALA A 229 -14.82 43.35 17.63
CA ALA A 229 -15.35 43.53 18.99
C ALA A 229 -14.39 44.33 19.89
N ARG A 230 -13.08 44.11 19.77
CA ARG A 230 -12.04 44.85 20.52
C ARG A 230 -12.03 46.34 20.16
N HIS A 231 -12.19 46.66 18.88
CA HIS A 231 -12.19 48.04 18.40
C HIS A 231 -13.56 48.72 18.47
N GLN A 232 -14.64 48.00 18.76
CA GLN A 232 -15.99 48.55 18.86
C GLN A 232 -16.08 49.64 19.93
N LYS A 233 -15.60 49.37 21.16
CA LYS A 233 -15.63 50.36 22.26
C LYS A 233 -14.87 51.64 21.92
N THR A 234 -13.73 51.52 21.24
CA THR A 234 -12.93 52.66 20.78
C THR A 234 -13.63 53.42 19.64
N THR A 235 -14.29 52.70 18.73
CA THR A 235 -15.03 53.30 17.61
C THR A 235 -16.24 54.07 18.10
N GLU A 236 -17.01 53.50 19.03
CA GLU A 236 -18.13 54.16 19.72
C GLU A 236 -17.67 55.43 20.46
N ALA A 237 -16.59 55.33 21.25
CA ALA A 237 -16.06 56.48 21.98
C ALA A 237 -15.55 57.59 21.04
N LYS A 238 -14.90 57.20 19.93
CA LYS A 238 -14.48 58.13 18.89
C LYS A 238 -15.67 58.83 18.23
N ALA A 239 -16.73 58.09 17.90
CA ALA A 239 -17.94 58.66 17.32
C ALA A 239 -18.60 59.67 18.26
N MET A 240 -18.77 59.31 19.54
CA MET A 240 -19.32 60.21 20.56
C MET A 240 -18.48 61.47 20.75
N ALA A 241 -17.15 61.36 20.81
CA ALA A 241 -16.29 62.53 20.93
C ALA A 241 -16.35 63.45 19.70
N ILE A 242 -16.47 62.88 18.49
CA ILE A 242 -16.62 63.66 17.26
C ILE A 242 -17.99 64.34 17.20
N GLU A 243 -19.06 63.64 17.61
CA GLU A 243 -20.41 64.21 17.66
C GLU A 243 -20.49 65.37 18.67
N GLU A 244 -19.90 65.22 19.85
CA GLU A 244 -19.84 66.29 20.85
C GLU A 244 -18.98 67.47 20.37
N PHE A 245 -17.85 67.19 19.72
CA PHE A 245 -17.04 68.21 19.05
C PHE A 245 -17.83 68.99 17.99
N MET A 246 -18.73 68.31 17.27
CA MET A 246 -19.52 68.90 16.19
C MET A 246 -20.61 69.86 16.68
N LYS A 247 -21.08 69.72 17.93
CA LYS A 247 -22.08 70.62 18.51
C LYS A 247 -21.52 72.03 18.71
N ASP A 248 -20.30 72.13 19.24
CA ASP A 248 -19.66 73.39 19.63
C ASP A 248 -18.27 73.55 19.00
N ARG A 249 -18.19 73.51 17.67
CA ARG A 249 -16.91 73.49 16.92
C ARG A 249 -16.05 74.74 17.14
N ASP A 250 -16.67 75.91 17.23
CA ASP A 250 -15.98 77.20 17.36
C ASP A 250 -15.48 77.48 18.79
N ARG A 251 -15.87 76.65 19.76
CA ARG A 251 -15.47 76.79 21.16
C ARG A 251 -14.00 76.46 21.41
N PHE A 252 -13.39 75.67 20.52
CA PHE A 252 -12.05 75.13 20.72
C PHE A 252 -11.02 75.81 19.81
N PRO A 253 -10.05 76.55 20.37
CA PRO A 253 -9.02 77.23 19.57
C PRO A 253 -7.98 76.27 18.98
N SER A 254 -7.87 75.03 19.47
CA SER A 254 -6.98 74.02 18.90
C SER A 254 -7.48 72.59 19.11
N ALA A 255 -7.01 71.67 18.28
CA ALA A 255 -7.29 70.24 18.41
C ALA A 255 -6.84 69.67 19.77
N GLU A 256 -5.78 70.22 20.36
CA GLU A 256 -5.25 69.77 21.67
C GLU A 256 -6.15 70.24 22.82
N LYS A 257 -6.68 71.46 22.76
CA LYS A 257 -7.66 71.95 23.74
C LYS A 257 -8.99 71.22 23.64
N ALA A 258 -9.45 70.93 22.42
CA ALA A 258 -10.61 70.07 22.19
C ALA A 258 -10.38 68.65 22.72
N GLY A 259 -9.19 68.07 22.47
CA GLY A 259 -8.84 66.72 22.90
C GLY A 259 -8.75 66.55 24.41
N ILE A 260 -8.27 67.56 25.16
CA ILE A 260 -8.28 67.55 26.63
C ILE A 260 -9.71 67.57 27.15
N TYR A 261 -10.52 68.53 26.68
CA TYR A 261 -11.92 68.67 27.11
C TYR A 261 -12.74 67.39 26.84
N LEU A 262 -12.62 66.85 25.62
CA LEU A 262 -13.37 65.66 25.22
C LEU A 262 -12.86 64.37 25.90
N ALA A 263 -11.59 64.31 26.29
CA ALA A 263 -11.07 63.19 27.08
C ALA A 263 -11.59 63.20 28.52
N ASP A 264 -11.75 64.38 29.13
CA ASP A 264 -12.36 64.51 30.45
C ASP A 264 -13.88 64.24 30.37
N TRP A 265 -14.57 64.74 29.34
CA TRP A 265 -15.98 64.41 29.09
C TRP A 265 -16.21 62.91 28.87
N LEU A 266 -15.38 62.23 28.07
CA LEU A 266 -15.45 60.78 27.88
C LEU A 266 -15.18 60.01 29.18
N ARG A 267 -14.33 60.56 30.07
CA ARG A 267 -14.07 59.98 31.40
C ARG A 267 -15.32 60.05 32.28
N ASP A 268 -16.04 61.16 32.25
CA ASP A 268 -17.31 61.33 32.98
C ASP A 268 -18.41 60.38 32.48
N GLN A 269 -18.36 60.01 31.19
CA GLN A 269 -19.22 58.97 30.58
C GLN A 269 -18.74 57.53 30.86
N GLY A 270 -17.76 57.33 31.75
CA GLY A 270 -17.23 56.01 32.13
C GLY A 270 -16.31 55.36 31.09
N ARG A 271 -15.79 56.15 30.12
CA ARG A 271 -14.90 55.67 29.05
C ARG A 271 -13.59 56.46 29.05
N PRO A 272 -12.64 56.18 29.96
CA PRO A 272 -11.41 56.95 30.05
C PRO A 272 -10.52 56.72 28.81
N PHE A 273 -10.15 57.80 28.14
CA PHE A 273 -9.13 57.82 27.09
C PHE A 273 -8.11 58.90 27.36
N GLU A 274 -6.87 58.70 26.89
CA GLU A 274 -5.83 59.71 27.01
C GLU A 274 -6.12 60.91 26.11
N PRO A 275 -5.90 62.16 26.58
CA PRO A 275 -6.08 63.38 25.78
C PRO A 275 -5.37 63.34 24.41
N ARG A 276 -4.19 62.72 24.36
CA ARG A 276 -3.42 62.54 23.11
C ARG A 276 -4.15 61.68 22.08
N THR A 277 -4.85 60.64 22.53
CA THR A 277 -5.63 59.73 21.69
C THR A 277 -6.86 60.43 21.12
N VAL A 278 -7.59 61.18 21.95
CA VAL A 278 -8.77 61.95 21.53
C VAL A 278 -8.36 63.09 20.58
N THR A 279 -7.26 63.79 20.86
CA THR A 279 -6.67 64.80 19.97
C THR A 279 -6.38 64.23 18.58
N SER A 280 -5.81 63.01 18.52
CA SER A 280 -5.54 62.32 17.25
C SER A 280 -6.81 62.05 16.44
N TRP A 281 -7.90 61.63 17.11
CA TRP A 281 -9.19 61.42 16.47
C TRP A 281 -9.76 62.69 15.85
N ILE A 282 -9.68 63.80 16.58
CA ILE A 282 -10.17 65.11 16.12
C ILE A 282 -9.33 65.60 14.94
N ARG A 283 -7.99 65.48 14.99
CA ARG A 283 -7.10 65.83 13.87
C ARG A 283 -7.39 65.02 12.61
N ALA A 284 -7.58 63.71 12.76
CA ALA A 284 -7.93 62.84 11.65
C ALA A 284 -9.29 63.23 11.04
N HIS A 285 -10.28 63.57 11.88
CA HIS A 285 -11.58 64.02 11.43
C HIS A 285 -11.54 65.39 10.73
N ALA A 286 -10.77 66.34 11.27
CA ALA A 286 -10.55 67.65 10.66
C ALA A 286 -9.89 67.54 9.28
N THR A 287 -8.90 66.65 9.14
CA THR A 287 -8.24 66.35 7.86
C THR A 287 -9.23 65.76 6.85
N ALA A 288 -10.06 64.81 7.26
CA ALA A 288 -11.05 64.16 6.40
C ALA A 288 -12.17 65.11 5.94
N THR A 289 -12.54 66.09 6.77
CA THR A 289 -13.61 67.06 6.47
C THR A 289 -13.10 68.39 5.92
N GLY A 290 -11.78 68.55 5.74
CA GLY A 290 -11.17 69.79 5.27
C GLY A 290 -11.23 70.96 6.27
N PHE A 291 -11.54 70.68 7.54
CA PHE A 291 -11.63 71.69 8.59
C PHE A 291 -10.24 72.12 9.08
N ARG A 292 -10.04 73.44 9.25
CA ARG A 292 -8.82 74.01 9.84
C ARG A 292 -9.16 74.71 11.15
N PHE A 293 -8.41 74.39 12.20
CA PHE A 293 -8.44 75.14 13.45
C PHE A 293 -7.90 76.56 13.22
N ARG A 294 -8.48 77.55 13.91
CA ARG A 294 -8.08 78.96 13.80
C ARG A 294 -6.85 79.26 14.65
#